data_AF-A0A4Q5S8B6-F1
#
_entry.id   AF-A0A4Q5S8B6-F1
#
_cell.length_a   1.000
_cell.length_b   1.000
_cell.length_c   1.000
_cell.angle_alpha   90.00
_cell.angle_beta   90.00
_cell.angle_gamma   90.00
#
_symmetry.space_group_name_H-M   'P 1'
#
loop_
_entity.id
_entity.type
_entity.pdbx_description
1 polymer ?
#
loop_
_entity_poly.entity_id
_entity_poly.type
_entity_poly.pdbx_seq_one_letter_code
_entity_poly.pdbx_strand_id
1 'polypeptide(L)'
;MKAIPSLVVLTVVGTVLFNLVFWNESTGINFLVFSGFIVLAICKTYPSALKHRLSVLTLAAHLVSIALIIIHGTGLSAVSAMITLFLFAAFSAHSHRSVAFATGTMLLQTIYLPATCLAALCDLPENKLC
;
A
#
# COMPACT_ATOMS: atom_id res chain seq x y z
N MET A 1 -16.21 -9.58 9.49
CA MET A 1 -15.44 -8.42 8.98
C MET A 1 -13.98 -8.61 9.41
N LYS A 2 -13.09 -9.02 8.50
CA LYS A 2 -11.75 -9.53 8.85
C LYS A 2 -10.72 -8.40 8.72
N ALA A 3 -10.17 -7.98 9.86
CA ALA A 3 -8.93 -7.24 10.11
C ALA A 3 -8.38 -6.28 9.02
N ILE A 4 -9.13 -5.23 8.68
CA ILE A 4 -8.62 -4.02 7.98
C ILE A 4 -7.41 -3.35 8.69
N PRO A 5 -7.30 -3.31 10.05
CA PRO A 5 -6.14 -2.67 10.70
C PRO A 5 -4.79 -3.35 10.40
N SER A 6 -4.78 -4.65 10.11
CA SER A 6 -3.53 -5.40 9.93
C SER A 6 -2.72 -4.98 8.70
N LEU A 7 -3.40 -4.73 7.57
CA LEU A 7 -2.74 -4.34 6.33
C LEU A 7 -2.18 -2.93 6.41
N VAL A 8 -2.89 -2.01 7.06
CA VAL A 8 -2.42 -0.62 7.12
C VAL A 8 -1.28 -0.45 8.10
N VAL A 9 -1.30 -1.15 9.25
CA VAL A 9 -0.13 -1.22 10.15
C VAL A 9 1.06 -1.81 9.40
N LEU A 10 0.87 -2.89 8.63
CA LEU A 10 1.94 -3.49 7.84
C LEU A 10 2.49 -2.52 6.78
N THR A 11 1.63 -1.74 6.13
CA THR A 11 2.02 -0.72 5.14
C THR A 11 2.80 0.43 5.78
N VAL A 12 2.36 0.93 6.94
CA VAL A 12 3.04 2.02 7.67
C VAL A 12 4.39 1.55 8.19
N VAL A 13 4.43 0.39 8.85
CA VAL A 13 5.67 -0.23 9.32
C VAL A 13 6.61 -0.53 8.16
N GLY A 14 6.08 -1.05 7.05
CA GLY A 14 6.83 -1.25 5.81
C GLY A 14 7.43 0.03 5.29
N THR A 15 6.69 1.14 5.28
CA THR A 15 7.16 2.46 4.81
C THR A 15 8.30 3.00 5.68
N VAL A 16 8.16 2.89 7.00
CA VAL A 16 9.16 3.37 7.96
C VAL A 16 10.43 2.50 7.89
N LEU A 17 10.30 1.18 7.91
CA LEU A 17 11.43 0.26 7.75
C LEU A 17 12.16 0.50 6.43
N PHE A 18 11.39 0.71 5.35
CA PHE A 18 11.93 0.96 4.04
C PHE A 18 12.76 2.26 4.00
N ASN A 19 12.24 3.33 4.60
CA ASN A 19 12.92 4.62 4.70
C ASN A 19 14.23 4.53 5.51
N LEU A 20 14.26 3.73 6.58
CA LEU A 20 15.44 3.55 7.44
C LEU A 20 16.51 2.62 6.83
N VAL A 21 16.12 1.53 6.18
CA VAL A 21 17.07 0.53 5.65
C VAL A 21 17.75 1.00 4.37
N PHE A 22 17.07 1.82 3.56
CA PHE A 22 17.51 2.14 2.20
C PHE A 22 17.83 3.63 1.97
N TRP A 23 18.00 4.41 3.04
CA TRP A 23 18.20 5.87 2.98
C TRP A 23 19.30 6.34 2.00
N ASN A 24 20.30 5.50 1.71
CA ASN A 24 21.46 5.85 0.88
C ASN A 24 21.49 5.18 -0.51
N GLU A 25 20.48 4.39 -0.86
CA GLU A 25 20.42 3.65 -2.13
C GLU A 25 19.67 4.41 -3.24
N SER A 26 19.88 3.99 -4.50
CA SER A 26 19.19 4.59 -5.65
C SER A 26 17.67 4.51 -5.50
N THR A 27 16.98 5.65 -5.65
CA THR A 27 15.53 5.81 -5.52
C THR A 27 14.73 4.74 -6.25
N GLY A 28 15.24 4.22 -7.38
CA GLY A 28 14.58 3.15 -8.14
C GLY A 28 14.60 1.77 -7.48
N ILE A 29 15.76 1.34 -6.97
CA ILE A 29 15.88 0.05 -6.27
C ILE A 29 15.01 0.09 -5.01
N ASN A 30 15.02 1.25 -4.37
CA ASN A 30 14.26 1.48 -3.17
C ASN A 30 12.76 1.32 -3.38
N PHE A 31 12.25 2.03 -4.39
CA PHE A 31 10.85 1.96 -4.72
C PHE A 31 10.42 0.54 -5.14
N LEU A 32 11.28 -0.22 -5.82
CA LEU A 32 11.01 -1.60 -6.22
C LEU A 32 10.83 -2.52 -5.00
N VAL A 33 11.75 -2.46 -4.02
CA VAL A 33 11.68 -3.31 -2.82
C VAL A 33 10.46 -2.94 -1.97
N PHE A 34 10.21 -1.64 -1.78
CA PHE A 34 9.04 -1.15 -1.07
C PHE A 34 7.73 -1.62 -1.72
N SER A 35 7.61 -1.40 -3.02
CA SER A 35 6.42 -1.81 -3.77
C SER A 35 6.21 -3.32 -3.72
N GLY A 36 7.27 -4.12 -3.90
CA GLY A 36 7.19 -5.57 -3.81
C GLY A 36 6.63 -6.03 -2.46
N PHE A 37 7.08 -5.42 -1.36
CA PHE A 37 6.56 -5.68 -0.03
C PHE A 37 5.05 -5.35 0.08
N ILE A 38 4.62 -4.18 -0.38
CA ILE A 38 3.21 -3.76 -0.34
C ILE A 38 2.32 -4.66 -1.21
N VAL A 39 2.76 -5.01 -2.41
CA VAL A 39 2.04 -5.92 -3.30
C VAL A 39 1.87 -7.29 -2.65
N LEU A 40 2.93 -7.82 -2.01
CA LEU A 40 2.86 -9.09 -1.28
C LEU A 40 1.88 -9.02 -0.10
N ALA A 41 1.92 -7.93 0.68
CA ALA A 41 0.99 -7.68 1.78
C ALA A 41 -0.47 -7.67 1.32
N ILE A 42 -0.74 -6.99 0.21
CA ILE A 42 -2.07 -6.92 -0.42
C ILE A 42 -2.51 -8.31 -0.88
N CYS A 43 -1.66 -9.04 -1.61
CA CYS A 43 -1.98 -10.39 -2.09
C CYS A 43 -2.24 -11.39 -0.96
N LYS A 44 -1.51 -11.30 0.16
CA LYS A 44 -1.75 -12.13 1.34
C LYS A 44 -3.08 -11.80 2.03
N THR A 45 -3.44 -10.52 2.08
CA THR A 45 -4.65 -10.06 2.75
C THR A 45 -5.90 -10.31 1.91
N TYR A 46 -5.78 -10.12 0.60
CA TYR A 46 -6.85 -10.30 -0.38
C TYR A 46 -6.46 -11.38 -1.39
N PRO A 47 -6.68 -12.68 -1.09
CA PRO A 47 -6.32 -13.77 -2.01
C PRO A 47 -7.11 -13.75 -3.33
N SER A 48 -8.20 -12.98 -3.40
CA SER A 48 -8.94 -12.71 -4.63
C SER A 48 -8.37 -11.55 -5.46
N ALA A 49 -7.33 -10.85 -4.98
CA ALA A 49 -6.75 -9.70 -5.66
C ALA A 49 -6.30 -10.02 -7.09
N LEU A 50 -5.77 -11.21 -7.34
CA LEU A 50 -5.28 -11.62 -8.67
C LEU A 50 -6.36 -12.21 -9.59
N LYS A 51 -7.60 -12.36 -9.11
CA LYS A 51 -8.69 -12.95 -9.89
C LYS A 51 -9.38 -11.95 -10.83
N HIS A 52 -9.25 -10.66 -10.55
CA HIS A 52 -9.96 -9.61 -11.27
C HIS A 52 -9.07 -8.89 -12.30
N ARG A 53 -9.57 -8.76 -13.53
CA ARG A 53 -8.83 -8.16 -14.66
C ARG A 53 -8.29 -6.76 -14.37
N LEU A 54 -9.06 -5.93 -13.67
CA LEU A 54 -8.64 -4.55 -13.33
C LEU A 54 -7.51 -4.51 -12.31
N SER A 55 -7.52 -5.42 -11.33
CA SER A 55 -6.45 -5.54 -10.35
C SER A 55 -5.16 -6.05 -11.00
N VAL A 56 -5.26 -7.03 -11.90
CA VAL A 56 -4.09 -7.51 -12.68
C VAL A 56 -3.56 -6.42 -13.62
N LEU A 57 -4.45 -5.65 -14.25
CA LEU A 57 -4.05 -4.54 -15.13
C LEU A 57 -3.33 -3.43 -14.34
N THR A 58 -3.84 -3.07 -13.17
CA THR A 58 -3.21 -2.06 -12.31
C THR A 58 -1.87 -2.53 -11.75
N LEU A 59 -1.74 -3.82 -11.43
CA LEU A 59 -0.45 -4.41 -11.07
C LEU A 59 0.56 -4.35 -12.24
N ALA A 60 0.12 -4.67 -13.45
CA ALA A 60 0.97 -4.58 -14.64
C ALA A 60 1.42 -3.13 -14.91
N ALA A 61 0.50 -2.17 -14.82
CA ALA A 61 0.81 -0.74 -14.96
C ALA A 61 1.80 -0.26 -13.88
N HIS A 62 1.70 -0.82 -12.68
CA HIS A 62 2.62 -0.52 -11.60
C HIS A 62 4.04 -1.05 -11.87
N LEU A 63 4.17 -2.28 -12.37
CA LEU A 63 5.47 -2.85 -12.78
C LEU A 63 6.14 -2.02 -13.88
N VAL A 64 5.37 -1.54 -14.86
CA VAL A 64 5.87 -0.63 -15.89
C VAL A 64 6.36 0.69 -15.29
N SER A 65 5.63 1.24 -14.31
CA SER A 65 6.02 2.47 -13.62
C SER A 65 7.31 2.30 -12.81
N ILE A 66 7.52 1.14 -12.17
CA ILE A 66 8.78 0.83 -11.47
C ILE A 66 9.95 0.73 -12.47
N ALA A 67 9.75 0.07 -13.60
CA ALA A 67 10.77 -0.01 -14.65
C ALA A 67 11.17 1.39 -15.15
N LEU A 68 10.20 2.29 -15.31
CA LEU A 68 10.45 3.69 -15.67
C LEU A 68 11.22 4.46 -14.59
N ILE A 69 10.96 4.23 -13.29
CA ILE A 69 11.74 4.84 -12.19
C ILE A 69 13.20 4.37 -12.27
N ILE A 70 13.43 3.08 -12.52
CA ILE A 70 14.80 2.52 -12.59
C ILE A 70 15.56 3.11 -13.78
N ILE A 71 14.91 3.28 -14.94
CA ILE A 71 15.56 3.77 -16.15
C ILE A 71 15.77 5.28 -16.12
N HIS A 72 14.74 6.05 -15.75
CA HIS A 72 14.76 7.51 -15.89
C HIS A 72 15.01 8.25 -14.58
N GLY A 73 14.73 7.66 -13.42
CA GLY A 73 14.95 8.28 -12.11
C GLY A 73 14.15 9.57 -11.88
N THR A 74 13.11 9.85 -12.68
CA THR A 74 12.37 11.12 -12.60
C THR A 74 11.31 11.09 -11.50
N GLY A 75 11.12 12.24 -10.82
CA GLY A 75 10.08 12.39 -9.80
C GLY A 75 8.67 12.15 -10.33
N LEU A 76 8.41 12.46 -11.60
CA LEU A 76 7.13 12.15 -12.29
C LEU A 76 6.85 10.65 -12.32
N SER A 77 7.87 9.81 -12.53
CA SER A 77 7.72 8.36 -12.52
C SER A 77 7.46 7.81 -11.11
N ALA A 78 7.99 8.48 -10.08
CA ALA A 78 7.69 8.13 -8.68
C ALA A 78 6.23 8.43 -8.32
N VAL A 79 5.70 9.57 -8.77
CA VAL A 79 4.29 9.94 -8.55
C VAL A 79 3.34 8.98 -9.27
N SER A 80 3.63 8.62 -10.53
CA SER A 80 2.80 7.66 -11.27
C SER A 80 2.82 6.26 -10.63
N ALA A 81 3.98 5.83 -10.12
CA ALA A 81 4.10 4.57 -9.41
C ALA A 81 3.32 4.58 -8.09
N MET A 82 3.34 5.68 -7.34
CA MET A 82 2.50 5.85 -6.13
C MET A 82 1.00 5.72 -6.48
N ILE A 83 0.53 6.45 -7.50
CA ILE A 83 -0.88 6.43 -7.91
C ILE A 83 -1.32 5.01 -8.33
N THR A 84 -0.50 4.32 -9.12
CA THR A 84 -0.81 2.95 -9.58
C THR A 84 -0.81 1.94 -8.42
N LEU A 85 0.07 2.10 -7.43
CA LEU A 85 0.07 1.25 -6.23
C LEU A 85 -1.21 1.45 -5.39
N PHE A 86 -1.65 2.71 -5.22
CA PHE A 86 -2.90 3.03 -4.54
C PHE A 86 -4.12 2.45 -5.28
N LEU A 87 -4.15 2.55 -6.61
CA LEU A 87 -5.21 1.95 -7.41
C LEU A 87 -5.24 0.42 -7.26
N PHE A 88 -4.09 -0.25 -7.27
CA PHE A 88 -4.01 -1.69 -7.04
C PHE A 88 -4.55 -2.08 -5.64
N ALA A 89 -4.18 -1.32 -4.59
CA ALA A 89 -4.72 -1.51 -3.25
C ALA A 89 -6.24 -1.29 -3.19
N ALA A 90 -6.76 -0.28 -3.89
CA ALA A 90 -8.18 0.02 -3.92
C ALA A 90 -9.01 -1.09 -4.61
N PHE A 91 -8.57 -1.57 -5.78
CA PHE A 91 -9.27 -2.63 -6.52
C PHE A 91 -9.16 -4.00 -5.86
N SER A 92 -8.03 -4.30 -5.21
CA SER A 92 -7.86 -5.54 -4.46
C SER A 92 -8.78 -5.60 -3.23
N ALA A 93 -9.02 -4.47 -2.56
CA ALA A 93 -9.94 -4.37 -1.43
C ALA A 93 -11.42 -4.30 -1.86
N HIS A 94 -11.74 -3.59 -2.95
CA HIS A 94 -13.12 -3.31 -3.38
C HIS A 94 -13.35 -3.68 -4.85
N SER A 95 -13.39 -4.98 -5.14
CA SER A 95 -13.47 -5.47 -6.51
C SER A 95 -14.75 -5.11 -7.31
N HIS A 96 -15.82 -4.62 -6.65
CA HIS A 96 -17.13 -4.38 -7.27
C HIS A 96 -17.57 -2.90 -7.31
N ARG A 97 -16.71 -1.94 -6.94
CA ARG A 97 -17.09 -0.51 -6.88
C ARG A 97 -16.24 0.35 -7.80
N SER A 98 -16.83 1.45 -8.30
CA SER A 98 -16.19 2.43 -9.19
C SER A 98 -14.83 2.88 -8.64
N VAL A 99 -13.89 3.13 -9.54
CA VAL A 99 -12.52 3.59 -9.26
C VAL A 99 -12.53 4.80 -8.33
N ALA A 100 -13.40 5.77 -8.59
CA ALA A 100 -13.49 6.99 -7.79
C ALA A 100 -13.95 6.72 -6.35
N PHE A 101 -14.87 5.76 -6.17
CA PHE A 101 -15.35 5.39 -4.84
C PHE A 101 -14.30 4.59 -4.07
N ALA A 102 -13.64 3.63 -4.73
CA ALA A 102 -12.63 2.78 -4.12
C ALA A 102 -11.36 3.57 -3.73
N THR A 103 -10.92 4.49 -4.58
CA THR A 103 -9.79 5.37 -4.27
C THR A 103 -10.15 6.39 -3.20
N GLY A 104 -11.37 6.96 -3.26
CA GLY A 104 -11.84 7.91 -2.25
C GLY A 104 -11.92 7.30 -0.85
N THR A 105 -12.42 6.07 -0.72
CA THR A 105 -12.46 5.38 0.58
C THR A 105 -11.07 5.05 1.09
N MET A 106 -10.13 4.64 0.23
CA MET A 106 -8.73 4.41 0.63
C MET A 106 -8.02 5.69 1.09
N LEU A 107 -8.28 6.83 0.44
CA LEU A 107 -7.76 8.13 0.86
C LEU A 107 -8.30 8.53 2.23
N LEU A 108 -9.62 8.47 2.43
CA LEU A 108 -10.23 8.77 3.72
C LEU A 108 -9.72 7.82 4.81
N GLN A 109 -9.61 6.54 4.52
CA GLN A 109 -9.09 5.55 5.47
C GLN A 109 -7.63 5.84 5.86
N THR A 110 -6.81 6.36 4.94
CA THR A 110 -5.43 6.78 5.24
C THR A 110 -5.39 8.00 6.15
N ILE A 111 -6.31 8.95 5.96
CA ILE A 111 -6.41 10.18 6.77
C ILE A 111 -6.95 9.91 8.18
N TYR A 112 -7.96 9.05 8.33
CA TYR A 112 -8.57 8.73 9.64
C TYR A 112 -7.81 7.65 10.43
N LEU A 113 -6.80 7.03 9.82
CA LEU A 113 -6.02 5.97 10.46
C LEU A 113 -5.25 6.41 11.72
N PRO A 114 -4.57 7.58 11.75
CA PRO A 114 -3.82 8.01 12.93
C PRO A 114 -4.74 8.17 14.13
N ALA A 115 -5.95 8.71 13.90
CA ALA A 115 -6.94 8.92 14.96
C ALA A 115 -7.48 7.59 15.52
N THR A 116 -7.78 6.63 14.64
CA THR A 116 -8.29 5.31 15.08
C THR A 116 -7.20 4.44 15.71
N CYS A 117 -5.95 4.54 15.24
CA CYS A 117 -4.80 3.87 15.85
C CYS A 117 -4.49 4.43 17.25
N LEU A 118 -4.51 5.75 17.42
CA LEU A 118 -4.35 6.40 18.73
C LEU A 118 -5.47 5.99 19.69
N ALA A 119 -6.72 5.98 19.23
CA ALA A 119 -7.84 5.51 20.04
C ALA A 119 -7.67 4.04 20.46
N ALA A 120 -7.27 3.16 19.54
CA ALA A 120 -7.04 1.75 19.83
C ALA A 120 -5.85 1.49 20.78
N LEU A 121 -4.81 2.32 20.72
CA LEU A 121 -3.70 2.27 21.69
C LEU A 121 -4.12 2.78 23.07
N CYS A 122 -5.03 3.75 23.13
CA CYS A 122 -5.57 4.29 24.37
C CYS A 122 -6.56 3.32 25.04
N ASP A 123 -7.30 2.53 24.25
CA ASP A 123 -8.25 1.50 24.71
C ASP A 123 -7.60 0.14 25.04
N LEU A 124 -6.27 0.01 25.00
CA LEU A 124 -5.61 -1.24 25.39
C LEU A 124 -5.75 -1.44 26.91
N PRO A 125 -6.46 -2.49 27.38
CA PRO A 125 -6.52 -2.80 28.80
C PRO A 125 -5.10 -3.15 29.29
N GLU A 126 -4.67 -2.58 30.41
CA GLU A 126 -3.35 -2.73 31.06
C GLU A 126 -2.92 -4.20 31.36
N ASN A 127 -3.72 -5.21 31.01
CA ASN A 127 -3.60 -6.60 31.43
C ASN A 127 -3.05 -7.56 30.35
N LYS A 128 -2.31 -7.07 29.36
CA LYS A 128 -1.70 -7.92 28.31
C LYS A 128 -0.21 -7.65 28.04
N LEU A 129 0.46 -6.84 28.86
CA LEU A 129 1.93 -6.74 28.88
C LEU A 129 2.50 -7.50 30.10
N CYS A 130 2.48 -8.84 30.01
CA CYS A 130 3.39 -9.76 30.69
C CYS A 130 3.63 -10.93 29.75
#